data_AF-A0AAU4UZG6-F1
#
_entry.id   AF-A0AAU4UZG6-F1
#
_cell.length_a   1.000
_cell.length_b   1.000
_cell.length_c   1.000
_cell.angle_alpha   90.00
_cell.angle_beta   90.00
_cell.angle_gamma   90.00
#
_symmetry.space_group_name_H-M   'P 1'
#
loop_
_entity.id
_entity.type
_entity.pdbx_description
1 polymer ?
#
loop_
_entity_poly.entity_id
_entity_poly.type
_entity_poly.pdbx_seq_one_letter_code
_entity_poly.pdbx_strand_id
1 'polypeptide(L)'
;MRSRTTVAVRLPGSASPVPIDEAQRLLAQRISGETGMGAIVGRFLNTLGAHGAECAPRDLDRLGRVAADLIAACLAEQHDGAGGRTSGEPPAGPGPRALLERIDTFIDHNLGDPALAPQSIADRHHISVRRLHLLFQDRGESVAATIRRRRLEHCHADLARPELLDRPIHAIAARWGFSSAAVFSRAYREAYGTSPTERRARA
;
A
#
# COMPACT_ATOMS: atom_id res chain seq x y z
N MET A 1 -25.34 -40.10 -10.03
CA MET A 1 -26.04 -38.80 -9.84
C MET A 1 -25.32 -38.09 -8.70
N ARG A 2 -24.47 -37.08 -8.95
CA ARG A 2 -23.71 -36.40 -7.88
C ARG A 2 -24.63 -35.41 -7.16
N SER A 3 -24.91 -35.64 -5.88
CA SER A 3 -25.71 -34.74 -5.04
C SER A 3 -24.98 -33.41 -4.87
N ARG A 4 -25.64 -32.30 -5.25
CA ARG A 4 -25.15 -30.94 -5.03
C ARG A 4 -25.57 -30.48 -3.63
N THR A 5 -24.67 -30.52 -2.67
CA THR A 5 -24.89 -29.94 -1.34
C THR A 5 -24.64 -28.44 -1.40
N THR A 6 -25.64 -27.64 -1.04
CA THR A 6 -25.52 -26.17 -0.97
C THR A 6 -25.43 -25.76 0.49
N VAL A 7 -24.33 -25.09 0.86
CA VAL A 7 -24.12 -24.56 2.22
C VAL A 7 -24.19 -23.04 2.15
N ALA A 8 -25.08 -22.44 2.93
CA ALA A 8 -25.19 -20.99 3.05
C ALA A 8 -24.73 -20.57 4.45
N VAL A 9 -23.70 -19.71 4.51
CA VAL A 9 -23.17 -19.17 5.76
C VAL A 9 -23.65 -17.73 5.91
N ARG A 10 -24.26 -17.41 7.05
CA ARG A 10 -24.67 -16.04 7.39
C ARG A 10 -23.75 -15.50 8.48
N LEU A 11 -22.95 -14.50 8.14
CA LEU A 11 -22.06 -13.82 9.08
C LEU A 11 -22.72 -12.52 9.56
N PRO A 12 -22.73 -12.21 10.86
CA PRO A 12 -23.11 -10.88 11.34
C PRO A 12 -22.08 -9.85 10.85
N GLY A 13 -22.52 -8.64 10.51
CA GLY A 13 -21.65 -7.61 9.91
C GLY A 13 -20.41 -7.24 10.75
N SER A 14 -20.47 -7.43 12.07
CA SER A 14 -19.35 -7.25 12.99
C SER A 14 -18.30 -8.37 12.96
N ALA A 15 -18.64 -9.53 12.39
CA ALA A 15 -17.74 -10.66 12.17
C ALA A 15 -17.43 -10.86 10.68
N SER A 16 -17.79 -9.88 9.84
CA SER A 16 -17.50 -9.93 8.41
C SER A 16 -16.00 -9.70 8.20
N PRO A 17 -15.28 -10.66 7.59
CA PRO A 17 -13.88 -10.46 7.23
C PRO A 17 -13.70 -9.49 6.06
N VAL A 18 -14.80 -8.95 5.52
CA VAL A 18 -14.86 -8.13 4.30
C VAL A 18 -15.81 -6.94 4.53
N PRO A 19 -15.44 -5.70 4.17
CA PRO A 19 -16.34 -4.55 4.19
C PRO A 19 -17.62 -4.78 3.36
N ILE A 20 -18.76 -4.23 3.79
CA ILE A 20 -20.07 -4.40 3.11
C ILE A 20 -20.02 -3.99 1.61
N ASP A 21 -19.22 -2.97 1.27
CA ASP A 21 -19.06 -2.48 -0.12
C ASP A 21 -18.31 -3.46 -1.04
N GLU A 22 -17.58 -4.41 -0.47
CA GLU A 22 -16.84 -5.46 -1.17
C GLU A 22 -17.67 -6.75 -1.24
N ALA A 23 -18.50 -7.01 -0.23
CA ALA A 23 -19.52 -8.06 -0.26
C ALA A 23 -20.49 -7.91 -1.46
N GLN A 24 -20.80 -6.66 -1.88
CA GLN A 24 -21.61 -6.39 -3.07
C GLN A 24 -20.93 -6.78 -4.39
N ARG A 25 -19.59 -6.75 -4.45
CA ARG A 25 -18.81 -7.15 -5.65
C ARG A 25 -18.56 -8.66 -5.72
N LEU A 26 -18.67 -9.33 -4.57
CA LEU A 26 -18.58 -10.79 -4.43
C LEU A 26 -19.93 -11.49 -4.67
N LEU A 27 -21.02 -10.74 -4.80
CA LEU A 27 -22.29 -11.28 -5.28
C LEU A 27 -22.08 -11.86 -6.69
N ALA A 28 -22.41 -13.14 -6.85
CA ALA A 28 -22.41 -13.91 -8.10
C ALA A 28 -21.08 -14.55 -8.57
N GLN A 29 -20.04 -14.67 -7.73
CA GLN A 29 -18.88 -15.53 -8.07
C GLN A 29 -19.05 -16.97 -7.54
N ARG A 30 -18.74 -17.98 -8.37
CA ARG A 30 -18.82 -19.40 -7.99
C ARG A 30 -17.49 -19.88 -7.43
N ILE A 31 -17.47 -20.21 -6.14
CA ILE A 31 -16.36 -20.91 -5.50
C ILE A 31 -16.48 -22.41 -5.82
N SER A 32 -15.43 -23.03 -6.37
CA SER A 32 -15.39 -24.49 -6.56
C SER A 32 -15.26 -25.19 -5.21
N GLY A 33 -16.26 -25.98 -4.81
CA GLY A 33 -16.20 -26.81 -3.60
C GLY A 33 -15.44 -28.13 -3.78
N GLU A 34 -14.93 -28.43 -4.97
CA GLU A 34 -14.28 -29.71 -5.29
C GLU A 34 -12.74 -29.61 -5.36
N THR A 35 -12.16 -28.40 -5.34
CA THR A 35 -10.72 -28.17 -5.49
C THR A 35 -10.22 -27.00 -4.62
N GLY A 36 -8.92 -26.98 -4.32
CA GLY A 36 -8.24 -25.85 -3.64
C GLY A 36 -8.80 -25.52 -2.25
N MET A 37 -8.72 -24.24 -1.82
CA MET A 37 -9.29 -23.82 -0.54
C MET A 37 -10.82 -23.97 -0.47
N GLY A 38 -11.53 -23.91 -1.61
CA GLY A 38 -12.98 -24.09 -1.63
C GLY A 38 -13.41 -25.49 -1.15
N ALA A 39 -12.63 -26.53 -1.47
CA ALA A 39 -12.84 -27.87 -0.92
C ALA A 39 -12.57 -27.95 0.59
N ILE A 40 -11.54 -27.24 1.07
CA ILE A 40 -11.16 -27.22 2.49
C ILE A 40 -12.26 -26.53 3.32
N VAL A 41 -12.68 -25.34 2.90
CA VAL A 41 -13.78 -24.59 3.53
C VAL A 41 -15.07 -25.41 3.49
N GLY A 42 -15.41 -25.97 2.32
CA GLY A 42 -16.61 -26.78 2.16
C GLY A 42 -16.62 -27.99 3.09
N ARG A 43 -15.48 -28.68 3.27
CA ARG A 43 -15.39 -29.83 4.17
C ARG A 43 -15.54 -29.40 5.63
N PHE A 44 -14.86 -28.33 6.04
CA PHE A 44 -14.96 -27.80 7.40
C PHE A 44 -16.40 -27.40 7.75
N LEU A 45 -17.08 -26.66 6.86
CA LEU A 45 -18.45 -26.23 7.07
C LEU A 45 -19.43 -27.42 7.11
N ASN A 46 -19.24 -28.44 6.29
CA ASN A 46 -20.05 -29.65 6.34
C ASN A 46 -19.85 -30.42 7.65
N THR A 47 -18.60 -30.57 8.12
CA THR A 47 -18.31 -31.21 9.41
C THR A 47 -18.91 -30.42 10.57
N LEU A 48 -18.79 -29.09 10.54
CA LEU A 48 -19.37 -28.21 11.56
C LEU A 48 -20.91 -28.24 11.53
N GLY A 49 -21.52 -28.30 10.36
CA GLY A 49 -22.97 -28.45 10.22
C GLY A 49 -23.48 -29.81 10.73
N ALA A 50 -22.70 -30.87 10.56
CA ALA A 50 -23.07 -32.22 11.00
C ALA A 50 -22.94 -32.42 12.52
N HIS A 51 -21.89 -31.87 13.14
CA HIS A 51 -21.55 -32.13 14.55
C HIS A 51 -21.66 -30.90 15.46
N GLY A 52 -21.96 -29.72 14.93
CA GLY A 52 -21.99 -28.48 15.73
C GLY A 52 -23.01 -28.51 16.87
N ALA A 53 -24.12 -29.24 16.70
CA ALA A 53 -25.12 -29.41 17.76
C ALA A 53 -24.58 -30.17 18.99
N GLU A 54 -23.48 -30.92 18.82
CA GLU A 54 -22.82 -31.69 19.88
C GLU A 54 -21.72 -30.87 20.60
N CYS A 55 -21.34 -29.71 20.06
CA CYS A 55 -20.30 -28.85 20.61
C CYS A 55 -20.81 -27.93 21.72
N ALA A 56 -19.94 -27.61 22.68
CA ALA A 56 -20.25 -26.61 23.69
C ALA A 56 -20.33 -25.20 23.04
N PRO A 57 -21.15 -24.27 23.59
CA PRO A 57 -21.30 -22.92 23.02
C PRO A 57 -19.98 -22.16 22.84
N ARG A 58 -19.02 -22.33 23.76
CA ARG A 58 -17.70 -21.69 23.68
C ARG A 58 -16.84 -22.24 22.54
N ASP A 59 -17.03 -23.51 22.20
CA ASP A 59 -16.33 -24.15 21.08
C ASP A 59 -16.95 -23.72 19.76
N LEU A 60 -18.28 -23.56 19.70
CA LEU A 60 -18.99 -23.00 18.56
C LEU A 60 -18.53 -21.57 18.22
N ASP A 61 -18.32 -20.71 19.22
CA ASP A 61 -17.80 -19.35 18.98
C ASP A 61 -16.37 -19.37 18.40
N ARG A 62 -15.53 -20.30 18.86
CA ARG A 62 -14.16 -20.47 18.35
C ARG A 62 -14.18 -21.05 16.94
N LEU A 63 -14.98 -22.09 16.70
CA LEU A 63 -15.15 -22.73 15.40
C LEU A 63 -15.77 -21.77 14.37
N GLY A 64 -16.66 -20.87 14.80
CA GLY A 64 -17.22 -19.81 13.97
C GLY A 64 -16.17 -18.80 13.50
N ARG A 65 -15.26 -18.39 14.39
CA ARG A 65 -14.10 -17.55 14.01
C ARG A 65 -13.18 -18.26 13.02
N VAL A 66 -12.85 -19.52 13.28
CA VAL A 66 -12.04 -20.34 12.35
C VAL A 66 -12.74 -20.50 11.00
N ALA A 67 -14.06 -20.69 10.97
CA ALA A 67 -14.83 -20.72 9.74
C ALA A 67 -14.71 -19.40 8.96
N ALA A 68 -14.83 -18.26 9.65
CA ALA A 68 -14.70 -16.94 9.06
C ALA A 68 -13.30 -16.71 8.48
N ASP A 69 -12.24 -17.09 9.21
CA ASP A 69 -10.86 -16.98 8.76
C ASP A 69 -10.59 -17.86 7.51
N LEU A 70 -11.12 -19.08 7.50
CA LEU A 70 -11.01 -19.99 6.36
C LEU A 70 -11.77 -19.47 5.12
N ILE A 71 -12.97 -18.91 5.32
CA ILE A 71 -13.76 -18.28 4.25
C ILE A 71 -13.01 -17.05 3.70
N ALA A 72 -12.45 -16.22 4.57
CA ALA A 72 -11.66 -15.05 4.18
C ALA A 72 -10.44 -15.45 3.34
N ALA A 73 -9.70 -16.47 3.78
CA ALA A 73 -8.55 -17.00 3.05
C ALA A 73 -8.95 -17.58 1.67
N CYS A 74 -10.09 -18.27 1.58
CA CYS A 74 -10.60 -18.81 0.32
C CYS A 74 -11.10 -17.73 -0.66
N LEU A 75 -11.65 -16.62 -0.15
CA LEU A 75 -12.00 -15.46 -0.96
C LEU A 75 -10.74 -14.76 -1.47
N ALA A 76 -9.71 -14.61 -0.62
CA ALA A 76 -8.43 -14.04 -1.01
C ALA A 76 -7.75 -14.83 -2.15
N GLU A 77 -7.76 -16.17 -2.11
CA GLU A 77 -7.18 -17.02 -3.16
C GLU A 77 -7.85 -16.84 -4.53
N GLN A 78 -9.16 -16.56 -4.56
CA GLN A 78 -9.88 -16.35 -5.82
C GLN A 78 -9.53 -15.04 -6.52
N HIS A 79 -9.01 -14.06 -5.78
CA HIS A 79 -8.49 -12.82 -6.35
C HIS A 79 -7.14 -13.00 -7.05
N ASP A 80 -6.38 -14.06 -6.73
CA ASP A 80 -5.08 -14.37 -7.35
C ASP A 80 -5.18 -15.17 -8.67
N GLY A 81 -6.35 -15.77 -8.96
CA GLY A 81 -6.54 -16.73 -10.06
C GLY A 81 -6.80 -16.16 -11.46
N ALA A 82 -7.09 -14.86 -11.60
CA ALA A 82 -7.47 -14.24 -12.89
C ALA A 82 -6.38 -13.34 -13.53
N GLY A 83 -5.15 -13.32 -12.98
CA GLY A 83 -4.06 -12.53 -13.53
C GLY A 83 -2.72 -13.04 -13.04
N GLY A 84 -2.00 -13.79 -13.88
CA GLY A 84 -0.70 -14.35 -13.53
C GLY A 84 0.28 -13.30 -13.03
N ARG A 85 0.89 -13.64 -11.88
CA ARG A 85 2.10 -13.09 -11.23
C ARG A 85 1.87 -12.15 -10.03
N THR A 86 1.83 -12.83 -8.88
CA THR A 86 2.58 -12.59 -7.63
C THR A 86 2.17 -11.45 -6.67
N SER A 87 1.74 -11.92 -5.50
CA SER A 87 1.98 -11.36 -4.15
C SER A 87 1.15 -10.15 -3.70
N GLY A 88 0.01 -10.44 -3.08
CA GLY A 88 -0.33 -9.98 -1.72
C GLY A 88 -0.45 -8.49 -1.45
N GLU A 89 -1.70 -7.98 -1.41
CA GLU A 89 -2.26 -7.12 -0.35
C GLU A 89 -3.74 -6.74 -0.66
N PRO A 90 -4.55 -6.32 0.35
CA PRO A 90 -6.02 -6.46 0.39
C PRO A 90 -6.80 -5.27 -0.21
N PRO A 91 -8.12 -5.38 -0.50
CA PRO A 91 -9.02 -4.24 -0.67
C PRO A 91 -9.67 -3.92 0.70
N ALA A 92 -9.99 -2.70 1.10
CA ALA A 92 -10.37 -1.51 0.35
C ALA A 92 -9.45 -0.32 0.69
N GLY A 93 -8.55 -0.01 -0.23
CA GLY A 93 -7.92 1.29 -0.36
C GLY A 93 -8.17 1.83 -1.77
N PRO A 94 -7.89 3.12 -2.04
CA PRO A 94 -7.77 3.58 -3.41
C PRO A 94 -6.86 2.62 -4.19
N GLY A 95 -7.23 2.29 -5.43
CA GLY A 95 -6.41 1.39 -6.26
C GLY A 95 -4.95 1.88 -6.33
N PRO A 96 -3.99 1.04 -6.72
CA PRO A 96 -2.56 1.35 -6.66
C PRO A 96 -2.18 2.74 -7.17
N ARG A 97 -2.85 3.20 -8.23
CA ARG A 97 -2.71 4.56 -8.79
C ARG A 97 -3.16 5.67 -7.83
N ALA A 98 -4.35 5.56 -7.24
CA ALA A 98 -4.87 6.57 -6.33
C ALA A 98 -4.13 6.54 -4.97
N LEU A 99 -3.57 5.39 -4.55
CA LEU A 99 -2.65 5.32 -3.42
C LEU A 99 -1.34 6.04 -3.73
N LEU A 100 -0.77 5.81 -4.92
CA LEU A 100 0.42 6.52 -5.39
C LEU A 100 0.22 8.03 -5.46
N GLU A 101 -0.91 8.50 -5.98
CA GLU A 101 -1.25 9.93 -6.01
C GLU A 101 -1.31 10.55 -4.60
N ARG A 102 -1.87 9.82 -3.63
CA ARG A 102 -1.87 10.24 -2.22
C ARG A 102 -0.46 10.26 -1.62
N ILE A 103 0.37 9.28 -1.95
CA ILE A 103 1.78 9.23 -1.50
C ILE A 103 2.56 10.40 -2.10
N ASP A 104 2.40 10.67 -3.40
CA ASP A 104 3.05 11.81 -4.06
C ASP A 104 2.62 13.13 -3.42
N THR A 105 1.32 13.29 -3.18
CA THR A 105 0.79 14.47 -2.47
C THR A 105 1.40 14.60 -1.08
N PHE A 106 1.51 13.49 -0.33
CA PHE A 106 2.13 13.50 0.99
C PHE A 106 3.61 13.88 0.90
N ILE A 107 4.36 13.34 -0.06
CA ILE A 107 5.77 13.69 -0.28
C ILE A 107 5.88 15.20 -0.52
N ASP A 108 5.10 15.76 -1.46
CA ASP A 108 5.17 17.18 -1.84
C ASP A 108 4.92 18.12 -0.66
N HIS A 109 3.92 17.81 0.18
CA HIS A 109 3.60 18.60 1.37
C HIS A 109 4.67 18.51 2.46
N ASN A 110 5.49 17.45 2.46
CA ASN A 110 6.45 17.17 3.53
C ASN A 110 7.92 17.25 3.06
N LEU A 111 8.19 17.75 1.84
CA LEU A 111 9.56 17.79 1.29
C LEU A 111 10.54 18.54 2.20
N GLY A 112 10.08 19.58 2.91
CA GLY A 112 10.90 20.37 3.83
C GLY A 112 11.29 19.66 5.12
N ASP A 113 10.65 18.54 5.47
CA ASP A 113 10.98 17.77 6.67
C ASP A 113 12.22 16.89 6.43
N PRO A 114 13.37 17.15 7.07
CA PRO A 114 14.57 16.32 6.91
C PRO A 114 14.36 14.87 7.36
N ALA A 115 13.35 14.56 8.18
CA ALA A 115 13.00 13.22 8.64
C ALA A 115 12.07 12.45 7.67
N LEU A 116 11.62 13.07 6.56
CA LEU A 116 10.83 12.38 5.54
C LEU A 116 11.61 11.21 4.94
N ALA A 117 11.15 9.99 5.21
CA ALA A 117 11.83 8.74 4.87
C ALA A 117 10.81 7.68 4.40
N PRO A 118 11.25 6.61 3.72
CA PRO A 118 10.36 5.54 3.25
C PRO A 118 9.48 4.95 4.37
N GLN A 119 10.05 4.77 5.57
CA GLN A 119 9.31 4.26 6.73
C GLN A 119 8.18 5.20 7.16
N SER A 120 8.44 6.51 7.29
CA SER A 120 7.41 7.47 7.73
C SER A 120 6.27 7.62 6.71
N ILE A 121 6.57 7.47 5.42
CA ILE A 121 5.56 7.41 4.35
C ILE A 121 4.73 6.12 4.49
N ALA A 122 5.37 4.97 4.65
CA ALA A 122 4.68 3.69 4.77
C ALA A 122 3.74 3.68 5.99
N ASP A 123 4.21 4.17 7.14
CA ASP A 123 3.43 4.29 8.37
C ASP A 123 2.22 5.22 8.19
N ARG A 124 2.40 6.37 7.53
CA ARG A 124 1.32 7.34 7.25
C ARG A 124 0.22 6.76 6.35
N HIS A 125 0.59 5.89 5.42
CA HIS A 125 -0.32 5.31 4.44
C HIS A 125 -0.81 3.90 4.83
N HIS A 126 -0.42 3.41 6.01
CA HIS A 126 -0.78 2.09 6.53
C HIS A 126 -0.42 0.94 5.57
N ILE A 127 0.76 1.02 4.95
CA ILE A 127 1.30 -0.02 4.07
C ILE A 127 2.67 -0.48 4.56
N SER A 128 3.09 -1.66 4.12
CA SER A 128 4.47 -2.10 4.34
C SER A 128 5.46 -1.27 3.50
N VAL A 129 6.69 -1.09 3.99
CA VAL A 129 7.79 -0.48 3.19
C VAL A 129 8.07 -1.28 1.92
N ARG A 130 7.89 -2.62 1.98
CA ARG A 130 7.96 -3.49 0.80
C ARG A 130 6.92 -3.08 -0.26
N ARG A 131 5.66 -2.90 0.14
CA ARG A 131 4.59 -2.44 -0.78
C ARG A 131 4.87 -1.04 -1.31
N LEU A 132 5.36 -0.13 -0.47
CA LEU A 132 5.79 1.20 -0.92
C LEU A 132 6.86 1.09 -2.02
N HIS A 133 7.87 0.24 -1.85
CA HIS A 133 8.89 0.03 -2.88
C HIS A 133 8.30 -0.58 -4.15
N LEU A 134 7.40 -1.57 -4.04
CA LEU A 134 6.73 -2.17 -5.21
C LEU A 134 5.94 -1.11 -6.01
N LEU A 135 5.21 -0.23 -5.34
CA LEU A 135 4.48 0.87 -6.00
C LEU A 135 5.41 1.82 -6.78
N PHE A 136 6.66 1.94 -6.35
CA PHE A 136 7.68 2.77 -7.01
C PHE A 136 8.52 1.98 -8.05
N GLN A 137 8.48 0.65 -8.05
CA GLN A 137 9.23 -0.16 -9.04
C GLN A 137 8.78 0.14 -10.47
N ASP A 138 7.47 0.30 -10.69
CA ASP A 138 6.91 0.63 -12.01
C ASP A 138 7.37 2.01 -12.53
N ARG A 139 7.91 2.87 -11.65
CA ARG A 139 8.43 4.20 -12.01
C ARG A 139 9.93 4.20 -12.34
N GLY A 140 10.62 3.07 -12.13
CA GLY A 140 12.06 2.95 -12.36
C GLY A 140 12.94 3.72 -11.36
N GLU A 141 12.37 4.35 -10.33
CA GLU A 141 13.10 5.05 -9.27
C GLU A 141 12.60 4.66 -7.88
N SER A 142 13.51 4.57 -6.90
CA SER A 142 13.12 4.33 -5.51
C SER A 142 12.45 5.57 -4.90
N VAL A 143 11.56 5.39 -3.92
CA VAL A 143 10.93 6.50 -3.19
C VAL A 143 11.94 7.49 -2.59
N ALA A 144 13.08 7.02 -2.09
CA ALA A 144 14.14 7.88 -1.57
C ALA A 144 14.81 8.71 -2.68
N ALA A 145 14.96 8.14 -3.88
CA ALA A 145 15.44 8.86 -5.05
C ALA A 145 14.41 9.91 -5.52
N THR A 146 13.11 9.57 -5.53
CA THR A 146 12.03 10.52 -5.84
C THR A 146 12.04 11.72 -4.89
N ILE A 147 12.13 11.49 -3.58
CA ILE A 147 12.19 12.58 -2.59
C ILE A 147 13.41 13.47 -2.86
N ARG A 148 14.59 12.87 -3.06
CA ARG A 148 15.82 13.63 -3.35
C ARG A 148 15.70 14.45 -4.64
N ARG A 149 15.16 13.86 -5.71
CA ARG A 149 14.95 14.52 -7.00
C ARG A 149 14.00 15.72 -6.86
N ARG A 150 12.83 15.54 -6.23
CA ARG A 150 11.87 16.63 -6.01
C ARG A 150 12.46 17.76 -5.16
N ARG A 151 13.21 17.43 -4.10
CA ARG A 151 13.95 18.45 -3.31
C ARG A 151 14.93 19.24 -4.18
N LEU A 152 15.67 18.56 -5.05
CA LEU A 152 16.61 19.21 -5.97
C LEU A 152 15.89 20.11 -6.98
N GLU A 153 14.76 19.68 -7.53
CA GLU A 153 13.93 20.46 -8.46
C GLU A 153 13.44 21.76 -7.82
N HIS A 154 12.93 21.69 -6.59
CA HIS A 154 12.51 22.88 -5.84
C HIS A 154 13.69 23.81 -5.49
N CYS A 155 14.83 23.26 -5.08
CA CYS A 155 16.05 24.05 -4.89
C CYS A 155 16.49 24.74 -6.19
N HIS A 156 16.46 24.03 -7.32
CA HIS A 156 16.83 24.56 -8.63
C HIS A 156 15.93 25.72 -9.04
N ALA A 157 14.62 25.60 -8.80
CA ALA A 157 13.66 26.66 -9.02
C ALA A 157 13.92 27.86 -8.10
N ASP A 158 14.09 27.64 -6.79
CA ASP A 158 14.36 28.72 -5.82
C ASP A 158 15.68 29.45 -6.09
N LEU A 159 16.72 28.75 -6.55
CA LEU A 159 18.00 29.35 -6.94
C LEU A 159 17.89 30.27 -8.16
N ALA A 160 16.83 30.13 -8.95
CA ALA A 160 16.59 30.93 -10.15
C ALA A 160 15.74 32.19 -9.88
N ARG A 161 15.26 32.38 -8.65
CA ARG A 161 14.34 33.46 -8.32
C ARG A 161 15.08 34.72 -7.87
N PRO A 162 14.88 35.88 -8.51
CA PRO A 162 15.49 37.14 -8.11
C PRO A 162 15.14 37.52 -6.65
N GLU A 163 13.92 37.22 -6.21
CA GLU A 163 13.49 37.51 -4.82
C GLU A 163 14.27 36.74 -3.74
N LEU A 164 15.01 35.69 -4.11
CA LEU A 164 15.75 34.82 -3.20
C LEU A 164 17.28 34.99 -3.30
N LEU A 165 17.77 36.00 -4.02
CA LEU A 165 19.22 36.23 -4.22
C LEU A 165 19.96 36.43 -2.90
N ASP A 166 19.38 37.20 -1.98
CA ASP A 166 19.96 37.48 -0.66
C ASP A 166 19.88 36.28 0.29
N ARG A 167 19.11 35.25 -0.05
CA ARG A 167 19.00 34.04 0.77
C ARG A 167 20.24 33.16 0.57
N PRO A 168 20.96 32.77 1.63
CA PRO A 168 22.12 31.93 1.47
C PRO A 168 21.70 30.54 0.97
N ILE A 169 22.53 29.96 0.09
CA ILE A 169 22.24 28.68 -0.60
C ILE A 169 21.93 27.56 0.40
N HIS A 170 22.66 27.49 1.52
CA HIS A 170 22.43 26.48 2.55
C HIS A 170 21.03 26.60 3.19
N ALA A 171 20.48 27.82 3.28
CA ALA A 171 19.14 28.03 3.82
C ALA A 171 18.05 27.64 2.81
N ILE A 172 18.31 27.79 1.50
CA ILE A 172 17.43 27.23 0.46
C ILE A 172 17.44 25.71 0.53
N ALA A 173 18.62 25.09 0.63
CA ALA A 173 18.74 23.64 0.75
C ALA A 173 18.03 23.11 2.01
N ALA A 174 18.24 23.77 3.16
CA ALA A 174 17.61 23.39 4.42
C ALA A 174 16.08 23.52 4.39
N ARG A 175 15.54 24.54 3.72
CA ARG A 175 14.09 24.72 3.52
C ARG A 175 13.44 23.50 2.84
N TRP A 176 14.17 22.86 1.93
CA TRP A 176 13.72 21.68 1.21
C TRP A 176 14.24 20.38 1.83
N GLY A 177 14.63 20.38 3.11
CA GLY A 177 14.93 19.17 3.86
C GLY A 177 16.32 18.57 3.65
N PHE A 178 17.27 19.31 3.06
CA PHE A 178 18.68 18.90 3.08
C PHE A 178 19.33 19.26 4.43
N SER A 179 19.78 18.25 5.17
CA SER A 179 20.45 18.42 6.47
C SER A 179 21.91 18.87 6.38
N SER A 180 22.55 18.75 5.21
CA SER A 180 23.96 19.10 5.00
C SER A 180 24.18 19.78 3.66
N ALA A 181 24.85 20.94 3.71
CA ALA A 181 25.25 21.69 2.51
C ALA A 181 26.21 20.91 1.60
N ALA A 182 27.06 20.05 2.18
CA ALA A 182 27.99 19.22 1.41
C ALA A 182 27.24 18.12 0.64
N VAL A 183 26.27 17.46 1.30
CA VAL A 183 25.41 16.45 0.67
C VAL A 183 24.57 17.08 -0.44
N PHE A 184 23.96 18.24 -0.17
CA PHE A 184 23.21 19.01 -1.16
C PHE A 184 24.07 19.37 -2.38
N SER A 185 25.25 19.97 -2.16
CA SER A 185 26.09 20.46 -3.26
C SER A 185 26.58 19.32 -4.17
N ARG A 186 26.86 18.15 -3.59
CA ARG A 186 27.21 16.94 -4.35
C ARG A 186 26.03 16.46 -5.19
N ALA A 187 24.89 16.21 -4.54
CA ALA A 187 23.68 15.71 -5.20
C ALA A 187 23.17 16.67 -6.30
N TYR A 188 23.29 17.99 -6.07
CA TYR A 188 22.91 19.01 -7.04
C TYR A 188 23.80 18.97 -8.28
N ARG A 189 25.13 18.88 -8.09
CA ARG A 189 26.07 18.80 -9.22
C ARG A 189 25.90 17.50 -10.00
N GLU A 190 25.65 16.38 -9.31
CA GLU A 190 25.34 15.09 -9.94
C GLU A 190 24.07 15.17 -10.81
N ALA A 191 23.04 15.90 -10.36
CA ALA A 191 21.78 16.02 -11.10
C ALA A 191 21.81 17.05 -12.24
N TYR A 192 22.51 18.19 -12.08
CA TYR A 192 22.42 19.32 -13.01
C TYR A 192 23.75 19.70 -13.71
N GLY A 193 24.85 18.98 -13.42
CA GLY A 193 26.17 19.23 -14.01
C GLY A 193 26.83 20.55 -13.60
N THR A 194 26.16 21.40 -12.82
CA THR A 194 26.64 22.70 -12.34
C THR A 194 26.42 22.83 -10.85
N SER A 195 27.14 23.75 -10.20
CA SER A 195 26.97 24.05 -8.78
C SER A 195 25.74 24.94 -8.52
N PRO A 196 25.18 24.91 -7.29
CA PRO A 196 24.13 25.83 -6.88
C PRO A 196 24.48 27.31 -7.05
N THR A 197 25.75 27.67 -6.79
CA THR A 197 26.26 29.04 -6.93
C THR A 197 26.28 29.47 -8.39
N GLU A 198 26.75 28.61 -9.29
CA GLU A 198 26.75 28.89 -10.74
C GLU A 198 25.34 29.01 -11.29
N ARG A 199 24.39 28.19 -10.83
CA ARG A 199 22.98 28.31 -11.22
C ARG A 199 22.42 29.69 -10.87
N ARG A 200 22.71 30.16 -9.66
CA ARG A 200 22.27 31.47 -9.17
C ARG A 200 22.90 32.62 -9.93
N ALA A 201 24.19 32.54 -10.23
CA ALA A 201 24.87 33.59 -10.99
C ALA A 201 24.37 33.72 -12.44
N ARG A 202 23.67 32.70 -12.96
CA ARG A 202 23.07 32.67 -14.31
C ARG A 202 21.57 33.02 -14.35
N ALA A 203 20.94 33.19 -13.19
CA ALA A 203 19.53 33.52 -13.06
C ALA A 203 19.32 35.03 -13.06
#